data_AF-A0A8J2JDC5-F1
#
_entry.id   AF-A0A8J2JDC5-F1
#
_cell.length_a   1.000
_cell.length_b   1.000
_cell.length_c   1.000
_cell.angle_alpha   90.00
_cell.angle_beta   90.00
_cell.angle_gamma   90.00
#
_symmetry.space_group_name_H-M   'P 1'
#
loop_
_entity.id
_entity.type
_entity.pdbx_description
1 polymer ?
#
loop_
_entity_poly.entity_id
_entity_poly.type
_entity_poly.pdbx_seq_one_letter_code
_entity_poly.pdbx_strand_id
1 'polypeptide(L)'
;MKRVIGTTTLNFEELTTVLAQIEACVNSRPISPLSTDPEDLSALTPGHFLIGQPLNSVPKPDLTDLKMNRLSRWQLCQQLTQEFWKRWHTEYLA
;
A
#
# COMPACT_ATOMS: atom_id res chain seq x y z
N MET A 1 -8.63 17.14 -5.33
CA MET A 1 -7.91 16.08 -4.60
C MET A 1 -8.49 15.94 -3.20
N LYS A 2 -9.08 14.79 -2.84
CA LYS A 2 -9.45 14.50 -1.45
C LYS A 2 -8.22 13.97 -0.70
N ARG A 3 -7.96 14.45 0.52
CA ARG A 3 -6.86 13.97 1.37
C ARG A 3 -7.25 12.62 1.98
N VAL A 4 -6.41 11.58 1.82
CA VAL A 4 -6.64 10.24 2.40
C VAL A 4 -6.66 10.29 3.93
N ILE A 5 -5.80 11.11 4.53
CA ILE A 5 -5.75 11.32 5.99
C ILE A 5 -6.99 12.10 6.50
N GLY A 6 -7.76 12.74 5.61
CA GLY A 6 -8.96 13.49 5.99
C GLY A 6 -8.71 14.51 7.11
N THR A 7 -9.48 14.40 8.19
CA THR A 7 -9.38 15.21 9.42
C THR A 7 -8.70 14.46 10.58
N THR A 8 -8.11 13.29 10.31
CA THR A 8 -7.55 12.44 11.36
C THR A 8 -6.16 12.88 11.76
N THR A 9 -5.95 13.08 13.05
CA THR A 9 -4.62 13.39 13.61
C THR A 9 -3.86 12.09 13.87
N LEU A 10 -2.67 12.00 13.27
CA LEU A 10 -1.70 10.93 13.51
C LEU A 10 -0.59 11.47 14.41
N ASN A 11 -0.11 10.65 15.32
CA ASN A 11 1.15 10.92 16.01
C ASN A 11 2.33 10.61 15.07
N PHE A 12 3.54 10.93 15.54
CA PHE A 12 4.76 10.75 14.74
C PHE A 12 4.99 9.30 14.30
N GLU A 13 4.80 8.33 15.21
CA GLU A 13 5.02 6.91 14.94
C GLU A 13 4.02 6.38 13.91
N GLU A 14 2.75 6.76 14.04
CA GLU A 14 1.68 6.36 13.14
C GLU A 14 1.87 6.95 11.75
N LEU A 15 2.21 8.24 11.66
CA LEU A 15 2.50 8.90 10.39
C LEU A 15 3.68 8.22 9.69
N THR A 16 4.77 7.98 10.42
CA THR A 16 5.96 7.30 9.89
C THR A 16 5.61 5.89 9.41
N THR A 17 4.82 5.17 10.18
CA THR A 17 4.36 3.81 9.86
C THR A 17 3.49 3.78 8.59
N VAL A 18 2.58 4.74 8.43
CA VAL A 18 1.73 4.85 7.23
C VAL A 18 2.59 5.23 6.02
N LEU A 19 3.50 6.19 6.15
CA LEU A 19 4.36 6.62 5.05
C LEU A 19 5.30 5.50 4.59
N ALA A 20 5.91 4.74 5.49
CA ALA A 20 6.75 3.60 5.13
C ALA A 20 5.96 2.51 4.39
N GLN A 21 4.71 2.26 4.79
CA GLN A 21 3.85 1.32 4.06
C GLN A 21 3.46 1.84 2.67
N ILE A 22 3.17 3.13 2.55
CA ILE A 22 2.89 3.78 1.26
C ILE A 22 4.11 3.71 0.34
N GLU A 23 5.31 3.97 0.86
CA GLU A 23 6.56 3.83 0.12
C GLU A 23 6.73 2.41 -0.42
N ALA A 24 6.50 1.40 0.42
CA ALA A 24 6.54 0.00 -0.01
C ALA A 24 5.51 -0.30 -1.12
N CYS A 25 4.28 0.25 -1.03
CA CYS A 25 3.28 0.13 -2.09
C CYS A 25 3.76 0.74 -3.42
N VAL A 26 4.34 1.94 -3.38
CA VAL A 26 4.86 2.61 -4.58
C VAL A 26 6.04 1.83 -5.18
N ASN A 27 6.95 1.34 -4.34
CA ASN A 27 8.09 0.53 -4.77
C ASN A 27 7.70 -0.88 -5.24
N SER A 28 6.48 -1.31 -5.00
CA SER A 28 5.91 -2.56 -5.53
C SER A 28 5.31 -2.39 -6.93
N ARG A 29 5.40 -1.19 -7.53
CA ARG A 29 4.89 -0.93 -8.87
C ARG A 29 5.55 -1.85 -9.92
N PRO A 30 4.77 -2.57 -10.74
CA PRO A 30 5.30 -3.33 -11.87
C PRO A 30 5.99 -2.44 -12.92
N ILE A 31 7.18 -2.85 -13.38
CA ILE A 31 7.93 -2.23 -14.48
C ILE A 31 7.83 -3.10 -15.74
N SER A 32 8.09 -4.41 -15.60
CA SER A 32 8.11 -5.38 -16.70
C SER A 32 7.83 -6.78 -16.14
N PRO A 33 7.27 -7.71 -16.92
CA PRO A 33 7.29 -9.14 -16.58
C PRO A 33 8.73 -9.62 -16.31
N LEU A 34 8.90 -10.52 -15.34
CA LEU A 34 10.19 -11.19 -15.08
C LEU A 34 10.40 -12.42 -15.98
N SER A 35 9.30 -13.00 -16.47
CA SER A 35 9.29 -14.18 -17.31
C SER A 35 8.55 -13.93 -18.61
N THR A 36 8.79 -14.80 -19.59
CA THR A 36 8.03 -14.87 -20.84
C THR A 36 6.88 -15.88 -20.79
N ASP A 37 6.80 -16.66 -19.71
CA ASP A 37 5.69 -17.56 -19.44
C ASP A 37 4.42 -16.75 -19.14
N PRO A 38 3.34 -16.88 -19.92
CA PRO A 38 2.10 -16.16 -19.68
C PRO A 38 1.42 -16.53 -18.35
N GLU A 39 1.74 -17.68 -17.75
CA GLU A 39 1.18 -18.10 -16.47
C GLU A 39 1.98 -17.55 -15.26
N ASP A 40 3.16 -16.98 -15.50
CA ASP A 40 3.97 -16.35 -14.45
C ASP A 40 3.58 -14.88 -14.26
N LEU A 41 2.89 -14.61 -13.15
CA LEU A 41 2.44 -13.26 -12.78
C LEU A 41 3.52 -12.41 -12.10
N SER A 42 4.76 -12.89 -12.01
CA SER A 42 5.84 -12.14 -11.37
C SER A 42 6.31 -10.97 -12.24
N ALA A 43 6.49 -9.82 -11.59
CA ALA A 43 6.90 -8.59 -12.24
C ALA A 43 8.15 -8.02 -11.57
N LEU A 44 9.02 -7.44 -12.39
CA LEU A 44 10.15 -6.63 -11.94
C LEU A 44 9.58 -5.33 -11.38
N THR A 45 10.00 -4.96 -10.19
CA THR A 45 9.54 -3.76 -9.48
C THR A 45 10.73 -2.96 -8.97
N PRO A 46 10.58 -1.66 -8.67
CA PRO A 46 11.63 -0.89 -8.00
C PRO A 46 12.16 -1.56 -6.73
N GLY A 47 11.30 -2.23 -5.96
CA GLY A 47 11.67 -2.99 -4.76
C GLY A 47 12.74 -4.05 -4.99
N HIS A 48 12.76 -4.68 -6.17
CA HIS A 48 13.82 -5.63 -6.53
C HIS A 48 15.21 -5.00 -6.56
N PHE A 49 15.32 -3.72 -6.97
CA PHE A 49 16.61 -3.02 -6.94
C PHE A 49 17.02 -2.57 -5.54
N LEU A 50 16.05 -2.38 -4.63
CA LEU A 50 16.31 -1.96 -3.26
C LEU A 50 16.78 -3.12 -2.38
N ILE A 51 16.14 -4.29 -2.49
CA ILE A 51 16.37 -5.41 -1.57
C ILE A 51 16.60 -6.76 -2.27
N GLY A 52 16.64 -6.80 -3.60
CA GLY A 52 16.88 -8.02 -4.37
C GLY A 52 15.66 -8.95 -4.53
N GLN A 53 14.48 -8.57 -4.05
CA GLN A 53 13.27 -9.41 -4.07
C GLN A 53 11.99 -8.56 -4.06
N PRO A 54 10.80 -9.14 -4.36
CA PRO A 54 9.53 -8.43 -4.26
C PRO A 54 9.23 -7.98 -2.83
N LEU A 55 8.62 -6.80 -2.68
CA LEU A 55 8.10 -6.29 -1.41
C LEU A 55 6.72 -6.90 -1.15
N ASN A 56 6.69 -8.03 -0.45
CA ASN A 56 5.44 -8.72 -0.10
C ASN A 56 4.97 -8.37 1.31
N SER A 57 3.66 -8.40 1.51
CA SER A 57 3.05 -8.24 2.85
C SER A 57 2.04 -9.34 3.11
N VAL A 58 1.87 -9.71 4.38
CA VAL A 58 0.84 -10.66 4.79
C VAL A 58 -0.55 -10.07 4.49
N PRO A 59 -1.48 -10.86 3.91
CA PRO A 59 -2.86 -10.41 3.70
C PRO A 59 -3.48 -9.90 5.01
N LYS A 60 -4.07 -8.70 4.94
CA LYS A 60 -4.76 -8.04 6.06
C LYS A 60 -6.26 -7.99 5.77
N PRO A 61 -7.13 -8.02 6.79
CA PRO A 61 -8.56 -7.76 6.60
C PRO A 61 -8.78 -6.42 5.90
N ASP A 62 -9.73 -6.34 4.98
CA ASP A 62 -10.13 -5.06 4.38
C ASP A 62 -10.93 -4.25 5.41
N LEU A 63 -10.45 -3.05 5.69
CA LEU A 63 -11.06 -2.13 6.64
C LEU A 63 -11.66 -0.91 5.94
N THR A 64 -11.59 -0.80 4.61
CA THR A 64 -11.95 0.43 3.87
C THR A 64 -13.41 0.87 4.03
N ASP A 65 -14.32 -0.05 4.35
CA ASP A 65 -15.75 0.27 4.60
C ASP A 65 -16.09 0.51 6.09
N LEU A 66 -15.13 0.31 7.01
CA LEU A 66 -15.36 0.50 8.44
C LEU A 66 -15.24 1.98 8.83
N LYS A 67 -16.13 2.45 9.70
CA LYS A 67 -16.02 3.82 10.24
C LYS A 67 -14.78 3.92 11.14
N MET A 68 -13.98 4.96 10.93
CA MET A 68 -12.72 5.21 11.66
C MET A 68 -12.88 5.20 13.18
N ASN A 69 -14.02 5.65 13.71
CA ASN A 69 -14.30 5.66 15.14
C ASN A 69 -14.47 4.27 15.78
N ARG A 70 -14.50 3.20 14.97
CA ARG A 70 -14.55 1.80 15.41
C ARG A 70 -13.19 1.10 15.32
N LEU A 71 -12.15 1.81 14.89
CA LEU A 71 -10.84 1.25 14.65
C LEU A 71 -9.90 1.49 15.84
N SER A 72 -9.10 0.48 16.16
CA SER A 72 -7.89 0.69 16.94
C SER A 72 -6.90 1.57 16.16
N ARG A 73 -5.89 2.13 16.83
CA ARG A 73 -4.86 2.94 16.17
C ARG A 73 -4.10 2.15 15.10
N TRP A 74 -3.84 0.87 15.35
CA TRP A 74 -3.22 -0.01 14.36
C TRP A 74 -4.14 -0.25 13.14
N GLN A 75 -5.41 -0.53 13.37
CA GLN A 75 -6.40 -0.70 12.30
C GLN A 75 -6.58 0.57 11.47
N LEU A 76 -6.51 1.74 12.11
CA LEU A 76 -6.52 3.03 11.44
C LEU A 76 -5.34 3.17 10.46
N CYS A 77 -4.11 2.87 10.88
CA CYS A 77 -2.94 2.91 10.00
C CYS A 77 -3.08 1.94 8.81
N GLN A 78 -3.68 0.77 9.03
CA GLN A 78 -3.96 -0.19 7.96
C GLN A 78 -5.00 0.32 6.98
N GLN A 79 -6.11 0.85 7.48
CA GLN A 79 -7.17 1.43 6.65
C GLN A 79 -6.62 2.56 5.78
N LEU A 80 -5.84 3.48 6.34
CA LEU A 80 -5.23 4.59 5.58
C LEU A 80 -4.32 4.09 4.45
N THR A 81 -3.53 3.04 4.72
CA THR A 81 -2.68 2.40 3.69
C THR A 81 -3.53 1.73 2.60
N GLN A 82 -4.63 1.04 2.99
CA GLN A 82 -5.54 0.39 2.04
C GLN A 82 -6.29 1.40 1.16
N GLU A 83 -6.76 2.51 1.74
CA GLU A 83 -7.37 3.61 0.99
C GLU A 83 -6.39 4.23 0.00
N PHE A 84 -5.14 4.45 0.41
CA PHE A 84 -4.08 4.88 -0.49
C PHE A 84 -3.89 3.89 -1.63
N TRP A 85 -3.71 2.60 -1.32
CA TRP A 85 -3.50 1.55 -2.32
C TRP A 85 -4.64 1.49 -3.34
N LYS A 86 -5.89 1.48 -2.87
CA LYS A 86 -7.09 1.46 -3.72
C LYS A 86 -7.08 2.61 -4.71
N ARG A 87 -6.76 3.82 -4.26
CA ARG A 87 -6.68 5.01 -5.11
C ARG A 87 -5.47 4.96 -6.04
N TRP A 88 -4.30 4.62 -5.54
CA TRP A 88 -3.07 4.49 -6.34
C TRP A 88 -3.25 3.49 -7.48
N HIS A 89 -3.81 2.32 -7.20
CA HIS A 89 -4.09 1.31 -8.20
C HIS A 89 -5.08 1.83 -9.25
N THR A 90 -6.23 2.35 -8.81
CA THR A 90 -7.30 2.82 -9.72
C THR A 90 -6.91 4.04 -10.55
N GLU A 91 -6.19 5.00 -9.96
CA GLU A 91 -5.89 6.30 -10.59
C GLU A 91 -4.57 6.27 -11.40
N TYR A 92 -3.66 5.32 -11.13
CA TYR A 92 -2.31 5.36 -11.71
C TYR A 92 -1.80 4.04 -12.32
N LEU A 93 -2.28 2.88 -11.84
CA LEU A 93 -1.86 1.58 -12.39
C LEU A 93 -2.88 0.95 -13.35
N ALA A 94 -4.15 1.37 -13.26
CA ALA A 94 -5.25 0.91 -14.11
C ALA A 94 -5.15 1.42 -15.56
#